data_AF-A0A8J5L8T4-F1
#
_entry.id   AF-A0A8J5L8T4-F1
#
_cell.length_a   1.000
_cell.length_b   1.000
_cell.length_c   1.000
_cell.angle_alpha   90.00
_cell.angle_beta   90.00
_cell.angle_gamma   90.00
#
_symmetry.space_group_name_H-M   'P 1'
#
loop_
_entity.id
_entity.type
_entity.pdbx_description
1 polymer ?
#
loop_
_entity_poly.entity_id
_entity_poly.type
_entity_poly.pdbx_seq_one_letter_code
_entity_poly.pdbx_strand_id
1 'polypeptide(L)'
;MIAMCLVKDQTKRPTVEKLLKHSFFKHANPPEILLKGILNDLPPLWDRVKALQLTDAAQLALKKMPSSEQEALSQSEYQRGVSAWNFDIEDLKAQASLVFSI
;
A
#
# COMPACT_ATOMS: atom_id res chain seq x y z
N MET A 1 8.05 16.16 -22.96
CA MET A 1 8.47 16.24 -21.54
C MET A 1 8.82 14.86 -20.98
N ILE A 2 7.87 13.98 -20.67
CA ILE A 2 8.13 12.69 -19.99
C ILE A 2 9.14 11.80 -20.76
N ALA A 3 8.95 11.62 -22.06
CA ALA A 3 9.88 10.84 -22.89
C ALA A 3 11.32 11.39 -22.93
N MET A 4 11.51 12.70 -22.69
CA MET A 4 12.85 13.31 -22.61
C MET A 4 13.54 13.01 -21.28
N CYS A 5 12.77 12.77 -20.21
CA CYS A 5 13.30 12.45 -18.87
C CYS A 5 13.60 10.96 -18.73
N LEU A 6 12.84 10.09 -19.40
CA LEU A 6 12.95 8.63 -19.31
C LEU A 6 14.01 8.05 -20.25
N VAL A 7 15.25 8.54 -20.14
CA VAL A 7 16.40 8.08 -20.93
C VAL A 7 17.35 7.28 -20.04
N LYS A 8 17.84 6.13 -20.56
CA LYS A 8 18.78 5.23 -19.85
C LYS A 8 20.07 5.95 -19.48
N ASP A 9 20.61 6.72 -20.40
CA ASP A 9 21.80 7.55 -20.20
C ASP A 9 21.43 8.84 -19.45
N GLN A 10 22.02 9.04 -18.27
CA GLN A 10 21.75 10.20 -17.43
C GLN A 10 22.23 11.51 -18.04
N THR A 11 23.34 11.49 -18.81
CA THR A 11 23.91 12.70 -19.41
C THR A 11 23.04 13.27 -20.52
N LYS A 12 22.17 12.44 -21.10
CA LYS A 12 21.20 12.81 -22.14
C LYS A 12 19.90 13.38 -21.59
N ARG A 13 19.68 13.30 -20.28
CA ARG A 13 18.48 13.87 -19.65
C ARG A 13 18.55 15.39 -19.69
N PRO A 14 17.43 16.09 -19.91
CA PRO A 14 17.40 17.55 -19.86
C PRO A 14 17.70 18.04 -18.44
N THR A 15 18.46 19.13 -18.34
CA THR A 15 18.57 19.90 -17.10
C THR A 15 17.25 20.54 -16.72
N VAL A 16 17.08 20.88 -15.44
CA VAL A 16 15.86 21.52 -14.91
C VAL A 16 15.50 22.76 -15.71
N GLU A 17 16.47 23.61 -16.05
CA GLU A 17 16.25 24.82 -16.84
C GLU A 17 15.71 24.53 -18.25
N LYS A 18 16.21 23.47 -18.91
CA LYS A 18 15.72 23.05 -20.24
C LYS A 18 14.32 22.43 -20.13
N LEU A 19 14.07 21.71 -19.04
CA LEU A 19 12.78 21.07 -18.79
C LEU A 19 11.67 22.11 -18.54
N LEU A 20 11.93 23.12 -17.71
CA LEU A 20 10.97 24.17 -17.36
C LEU A 20 10.57 25.05 -18.56
N LYS A 21 11.42 25.14 -19.59
CA LYS A 21 11.11 25.84 -20.86
C LYS A 21 10.18 25.07 -21.79
N HIS A 22 9.87 23.79 -21.49
CA HIS A 22 9.01 22.96 -22.33
C HIS A 22 7.55 23.46 -22.33
N SER A 23 6.84 23.31 -23.45
CA SER A 23 5.46 23.79 -23.63
C SER A 23 4.47 23.34 -22.56
N PHE A 24 4.68 22.14 -22.01
CA PHE A 24 3.97 21.58 -20.87
C PHE A 24 3.86 22.55 -19.67
N PHE A 25 4.90 23.35 -19.39
CA PHE A 25 4.92 24.28 -18.26
C PHE A 25 4.43 25.69 -18.62
N LYS A 26 3.98 25.95 -19.85
CA LYS A 26 3.50 27.29 -20.27
C LYS A 26 2.34 27.83 -19.45
N HIS A 27 1.50 26.93 -18.94
CA HIS A 27 0.35 27.25 -18.09
C HIS A 27 0.54 26.68 -16.68
N ALA A 28 1.79 26.49 -16.24
CA ALA A 28 2.06 26.06 -14.88
C ALA A 28 1.48 27.12 -13.92
N ASN A 29 0.62 26.66 -13.02
CA ASN A 29 -0.02 27.52 -12.04
C ASN A 29 1.06 28.22 -11.19
N PRO A 30 0.90 29.51 -10.87
CA PRO A 30 1.80 30.19 -9.95
C PRO A 30 1.85 29.44 -8.61
N PRO A 31 2.99 29.52 -7.89
CA PRO A 31 3.22 28.71 -6.68
C PRO A 31 2.10 28.81 -5.64
N GLU A 32 1.49 29.99 -5.54
CA GLU A 32 0.39 30.30 -4.63
C GLU A 32 -0.89 29.49 -4.92
N ILE A 33 -1.20 29.24 -6.19
CA ILE A 33 -2.37 28.45 -6.61
C ILE A 33 -2.07 26.96 -6.42
N LEU A 34 -0.84 26.53 -6.71
CA LEU A 34 -0.39 25.16 -6.44
C LEU A 34 -0.45 24.81 -4.96
N LEU A 35 0.02 25.70 -4.09
CA LEU A 35 -0.01 25.49 -2.64
C LEU A 35 -1.45 25.34 -2.14
N LYS A 36 -2.37 26.18 -2.59
CA LYS A 36 -3.79 26.05 -2.24
C LYS A 36 -4.38 24.74 -2.75
N GLY A 37 -4.13 24.39 -4.02
CA GLY A 37 -4.64 23.14 -4.60
C GLY A 37 -4.10 21.89 -3.91
N ILE A 38 -2.78 21.82 -3.68
CA ILE A 38 -2.14 20.69 -3.00
C ILE A 38 -2.65 20.59 -1.56
N LEU A 39 -2.66 21.69 -0.81
CA LEU A 39 -3.04 21.66 0.59
C LEU A 39 -4.54 21.44 0.82
N ASN A 40 -5.40 21.77 -0.14
CA ASN A 40 -6.85 21.54 -0.03
C ASN A 40 -7.22 20.06 0.07
N ASP A 41 -6.51 19.18 -0.64
CA ASP A 41 -6.78 17.75 -0.64
C ASP A 41 -6.08 17.02 0.51
N LEU A 42 -5.27 17.74 1.29
CA LEU A 42 -4.58 17.19 2.45
C LEU A 42 -5.46 17.31 3.70
N PRO A 43 -5.66 16.23 4.48
CA PRO A 43 -6.37 16.33 5.75
C PRO A 43 -5.62 17.28 6.69
N PRO A 44 -6.35 18.05 7.53
CA PRO A 44 -5.77 18.94 8.53
C PRO A 44 -4.70 18.25 9.37
N LEU A 45 -3.70 19.03 9.82
CA LEU A 45 -2.60 18.51 10.62
C LEU A 45 -3.09 17.75 11.86
N TRP A 46 -4.15 18.24 12.50
CA TRP A 46 -4.74 17.63 13.69
C TRP A 46 -5.28 16.22 13.45
N ASP A 47 -5.93 15.98 12.30
CA ASP A 47 -6.45 14.66 11.95
C ASP A 47 -5.32 13.65 11.73
N ARG A 48 -4.20 14.09 11.15
CA ARG A 48 -2.99 13.25 11.02
C ARG A 48 -2.41 12.89 12.37
N VAL A 49 -2.28 13.86 13.27
CA VAL A 49 -1.78 13.63 14.63
C VAL A 49 -2.69 12.65 15.37
N LYS A 50 -4.00 12.81 15.25
CA LYS A 50 -4.97 11.88 15.84
C LYS A 50 -4.87 10.47 15.27
N ALA A 51 -4.70 10.34 13.95
CA ALA A 51 -4.49 9.03 13.30
C ALA A 51 -3.20 8.34 13.77
N LEU A 52 -2.11 9.10 13.93
CA LEU A 52 -0.85 8.58 14.49
C LEU A 52 -1.04 8.10 15.93
N GLN A 53 -1.68 8.92 16.78
CA GLN A 53 -1.96 8.56 18.17
C GLN A 53 -2.82 7.29 18.29
N LEU A 54 -3.84 7.13 17.45
CA LEU A 54 -4.66 5.92 17.41
C LEU A 54 -3.84 4.69 17.01
N THR A 55 -2.96 4.84 16.01
CA THR A 55 -2.08 3.76 15.55
C THR A 55 -1.10 3.35 16.65
N ASP A 56 -0.45 4.33 17.30
CA ASP A 56 0.48 4.09 18.40
C ASP A 56 -0.21 3.45 19.60
N ALA A 57 -1.42 3.89 19.94
CA ALA A 57 -2.22 3.30 21.01
C ALA A 57 -2.60 1.85 20.72
N ALA A 58 -2.99 1.53 19.48
CA ALA A 58 -3.29 0.17 19.06
C ALA A 58 -2.05 -0.75 19.12
N GLN A 59 -0.89 -0.25 18.66
CA GLN A 59 0.37 -0.97 18.75
C GLN A 59 0.81 -1.19 20.20
N LEU A 60 0.64 -0.19 21.06
CA LEU A 60 0.94 -0.31 22.49
C LEU A 60 -0.01 -1.29 23.19
N ALA A 61 -1.29 -1.32 22.84
CA ALA A 61 -2.24 -2.28 23.39
C ALA A 61 -1.87 -3.72 23.01
N LEU A 62 -1.47 -3.94 21.75
CA LEU A 62 -1.00 -5.24 21.29
C LEU A 62 0.28 -5.68 22.03
N LYS A 63 1.23 -4.76 22.25
CA LYS A 63 2.48 -5.07 22.98
C LYS A 63 2.27 -5.29 24.49
N LYS A 64 1.21 -4.71 25.07
CA LYS A 64 0.88 -4.84 26.50
C LYS A 64 0.05 -6.09 26.82
N MET A 65 -0.36 -6.86 25.81
CA MET A 65 -1.08 -8.11 26.04
C MET A 65 -0.21 -9.08 26.86
N PRO A 66 -0.75 -9.70 27.92
CA PRO A 66 -0.02 -10.73 28.67
C PRO A 66 0.40 -11.89 27.75
N SER A 67 1.61 -12.45 27.95
CA SER A 67 2.15 -13.56 27.14
C SER A 67 1.17 -14.72 27.00
N SER A 68 0.47 -15.06 28.10
CA SER A 68 -0.51 -16.15 28.13
C SER A 68 -1.74 -15.90 27.24
N GLU A 69 -2.22 -14.66 27.16
CA GLU A 69 -3.35 -14.31 26.30
C GLU A 69 -2.94 -14.32 24.82
N GLN A 70 -1.73 -13.82 24.53
CA GLN A 70 -1.16 -13.86 23.18
C GLN A 70 -0.92 -15.30 22.69
N GLU A 71 -0.44 -16.18 23.56
CA GLU A 71 -0.26 -17.61 23.28
C GLU A 71 -1.59 -18.32 23.02
N ALA A 72 -2.63 -18.02 23.82
CA ALA A 72 -3.97 -18.58 23.61
C ALA A 72 -4.57 -18.16 22.27
N LEU A 73 -4.43 -16.88 21.89
CA LEU A 73 -4.84 -16.39 20.57
C LEU A 73 -4.08 -17.10 19.44
N SER A 74 -2.76 -17.21 19.55
CA SER A 74 -1.92 -17.94 18.60
C SER A 74 -2.39 -19.39 18.41
N GLN A 75 -2.69 -20.09 19.50
CA GLN A 75 -3.14 -21.48 19.46
C GLN A 75 -4.52 -21.61 18.80
N SER A 76 -5.46 -20.70 19.11
CA SER A 76 -6.79 -20.70 18.47
C SER A 76 -6.73 -20.41 16.97
N GLU A 77 -5.86 -19.51 16.53
CA GLU A 77 -5.62 -19.18 15.12
C GLU A 77 -5.00 -20.37 14.38
N TYR A 78 -4.01 -21.03 14.97
CA TYR A 78 -3.42 -22.26 14.43
C TYR A 78 -4.48 -23.35 14.27
N GLN A 79 -5.28 -23.59 15.31
CA GLN A 79 -6.31 -24.62 15.29
C GLN A 79 -7.39 -24.32 14.25
N ARG A 80 -7.78 -23.05 14.09
CA ARG A 80 -8.69 -22.61 13.02
C ARG A 80 -8.09 -22.82 11.63
N GLY A 81 -6.82 -22.49 11.45
CA GLY A 81 -6.12 -22.68 10.17
C GLY A 81 -6.04 -24.16 9.78
N VAL A 82 -5.67 -25.02 10.72
CA VAL A 82 -5.57 -26.48 10.51
C VAL A 82 -6.95 -27.10 10.31
N SER A 83 -7.98 -26.70 11.07
CA SER A 83 -9.33 -27.24 10.89
C SER A 83 -9.99 -26.84 9.57
N ALA A 84 -9.55 -25.73 8.97
CA ALA A 84 -9.96 -25.32 7.64
C ALA A 84 -9.28 -26.13 6.52
N TRP A 85 -8.29 -26.97 6.83
CA TRP A 85 -7.68 -27.85 5.83
C TRP A 85 -8.61 -29.03 5.54
N ASN A 86 -9.32 -28.97 4.41
CA ASN A 86 -10.12 -30.08 3.92
C ASN A 86 -9.29 -30.95 2.96
N PHE A 87 -8.96 -32.18 3.39
CA PHE A 87 -8.30 -33.19 2.55
C PHE A 87 -9.30 -34.24 2.08
N ASP A 88 -10.45 -33.80 1.56
CA ASP A 88 -11.40 -34.72 0.95
C ASP A 88 -10.82 -35.28 -0.35
N ILE A 89 -10.34 -36.52 -0.28
CA ILE A 89 -9.69 -37.21 -1.39
C ILE A 89 -10.69 -37.47 -2.53
N GLU A 90 -11.98 -37.66 -2.22
CA GLU A 90 -13.00 -37.90 -3.23
C GLU A 90 -13.34 -36.61 -3.97
N ASP A 91 -13.44 -35.48 -3.26
CA ASP A 91 -13.53 -34.15 -3.88
C ASP A 91 -12.31 -33.83 -4.75
N LEU A 92 -11.10 -34.14 -4.26
CA LEU A 92 -9.87 -33.93 -5.02
C LEU A 92 -9.82 -34.79 -6.30
N LYS A 93 -10.24 -36.05 -6.23
CA LYS A 93 -10.36 -36.94 -7.41
C LYS A 93 -11.44 -36.45 -8.37
N ALA A 94 -12.56 -35.94 -7.87
CA ALA A 94 -13.62 -35.39 -8.70
C ALA A 94 -13.15 -34.16 -9.47
N GLN A 95 -12.46 -33.23 -8.80
CA GLN A 95 -11.85 -32.05 -9.43
C GLN A 95 -10.78 -32.43 -10.47
N ALA A 96 -9.91 -33.40 -10.15
CA ALA A 96 -8.90 -33.87 -11.10
C ALA A 96 -9.54 -34.48 -12.36
N SER A 97 -10.60 -35.29 -12.19
CA SER A 97 -11.31 -35.92 -13.31
C SER A 97 -11.94 -34.89 -14.26
N LEU A 98 -12.36 -33.73 -13.75
CA LEU A 98 -12.87 -32.62 -14.58
C LEU A 98 -11.77 -31.96 -15.44
N VAL A 99 -10.52 -31.91 -14.94
CA VAL A 99 -9.37 -31.36 -15.70
C VAL A 99 -8.89 -32.32 -16.79
N PHE A 100 -9.03 -33.64 -16.56
CA PHE A 100 -8.61 -34.68 -17.51
C PHE A 100 -9.71 -35.13 -18.49
N SER A 101 -10.90 -34.50 -18.47
CA SER A 101 -12.02 -34.81 -19.38
C SER A 101 -12.13 -33.87 -20.60
N ILE A 102 -11.01 -33.28 -21.05
CA ILE A 102 -10.88 -32.60 -22.36
C ILE A 102 -10.11 -33.53 -23.30
#